data_AF-A0A7Y5SBP2-F1
#
_entry.id   AF-A0A7Y5SBP2-F1
#
_cell.length_a   1.000
_cell.length_b   1.000
_cell.length_c   1.000
_cell.angle_alpha   90.00
_cell.angle_beta   90.00
_cell.angle_gamma   90.00
#
_symmetry.space_group_name_H-M   'P 1'
#
loop_
_entity.id
_entity.type
_entity.pdbx_description
1 polymer ?
#
loop_
_entity_poly.entity_id
_entity_poly.type
_entity_poly.pdbx_seq_one_letter_code
_entity_poly.pdbx_strand_id
1 'polypeptide(L)'
;MPPITLHMVLARRIAGEVASGDLAGCPGSYLLGATTPDIRLLTRQDRFSTHFFDLGGPDHQDSVGAFLAQHGRFLDPASLNPETRAFVAGYISHLVMDEQYITGVYRRFFAQHETLGGAIRANVMDRLLQFDLERAYSNDPVLKGEICSALACTVENIDAGFVEPDTLERWRLLTVEVMQRNMDWDRMRGMISNHLRFSGLEEGETLGSFLDSLPELLDETVAHITSAEIEAFVQRSTEAAGMAVERYLACG
;
A
#
# COMPACT_ATOMS: atom_id res chain seq x y z
N MET A 1 1.81 1.98 7.04
CA MET A 1 1.88 2.17 5.58
C MET A 1 0.47 2.00 5.04
N PRO A 2 0.12 2.62 3.91
CA PRO A 2 -1.19 2.43 3.28
C PRO A 2 -1.53 0.94 3.16
N PRO A 3 -2.82 0.57 3.33
CA PRO A 3 -3.23 -0.83 3.16
C PRO A 3 -3.14 -1.24 1.68
N ILE A 4 -2.93 -2.54 1.43
CA ILE A 4 -2.81 -3.13 0.09
C ILE A 4 -3.97 -2.72 -0.83
N THR A 5 -5.18 -2.66 -0.30
CA THR A 5 -6.39 -2.24 -1.04
C THR A 5 -6.34 -0.78 -1.46
N LEU A 6 -5.80 0.12 -0.63
CA LEU A 6 -5.61 1.52 -1.01
C LEU A 6 -4.56 1.65 -2.13
N HIS A 7 -3.49 0.85 -2.10
CA HIS A 7 -2.54 0.79 -3.22
C HIS A 7 -3.22 0.40 -4.53
N MET A 8 -4.08 -0.63 -4.53
CA MET A 8 -4.80 -1.03 -5.74
C MET A 8 -5.74 0.06 -6.28
N VAL A 9 -6.50 0.69 -5.39
CA VAL A 9 -7.44 1.75 -5.75
C VAL A 9 -6.72 2.96 -6.33
N LEU A 10 -5.68 3.44 -5.65
CA LEU A 10 -4.92 4.61 -6.09
C LEU A 10 -4.08 4.30 -7.33
N ALA A 11 -3.50 3.09 -7.44
CA ALA A 11 -2.85 2.66 -8.67
C ALA A 11 -3.81 2.71 -9.86
N ARG A 12 -5.01 2.13 -9.76
CA ARG A 12 -6.02 2.21 -10.84
C ARG A 12 -6.34 3.66 -11.23
N ARG A 13 -6.47 4.55 -10.24
CA ARG A 13 -6.68 5.99 -10.48
C ARG A 13 -5.51 6.59 -11.25
N ILE A 14 -4.27 6.35 -10.80
CA ILE A 14 -3.03 6.81 -11.46
C ILE A 14 -2.98 6.32 -12.91
N ALA A 15 -3.30 5.05 -13.18
CA ALA A 15 -3.30 4.53 -14.54
C ALA A 15 -4.29 5.27 -15.46
N GLY A 16 -5.44 5.70 -14.93
CA GLY A 16 -6.40 6.52 -15.65
C GLY A 16 -5.95 7.96 -15.88
N GLU A 17 -5.20 8.55 -14.94
CA GLU A 17 -4.67 9.91 -15.03
C GLU A 17 -3.45 10.01 -15.97
N VAL A 18 -2.51 9.05 -15.88
CA VAL A 18 -1.33 8.95 -16.75
C VAL A 18 -1.71 8.61 -18.19
N ALA A 19 -2.80 7.85 -18.39
CA ALA A 19 -3.37 7.51 -19.69
C ALA A 19 -2.36 6.92 -20.71
N SER A 20 -1.34 6.19 -20.23
CA SER A 20 -0.37 5.50 -21.08
C SER A 20 -0.94 4.21 -21.67
N GLY A 21 -0.63 3.94 -22.95
CA GLY A 21 -0.99 2.70 -23.63
C GLY A 21 -0.43 1.44 -22.95
N ASP A 22 0.71 1.57 -22.26
CA ASP A 22 1.32 0.47 -21.51
C ASP A 22 0.44 0.03 -20.33
N LEU A 23 -0.06 1.01 -19.57
CA LEU A 23 -0.89 0.75 -18.40
C LEU A 23 -2.29 0.27 -18.82
N ALA A 24 -2.83 0.85 -19.89
CA ALA A 24 -4.12 0.45 -20.45
C ALA A 24 -4.08 -0.96 -21.08
N GLY A 25 -2.94 -1.36 -21.65
CA GLY A 25 -2.75 -2.69 -22.24
C GLY A 25 -2.53 -3.80 -21.21
N CYS A 26 -1.92 -3.49 -20.07
CA CYS A 26 -1.57 -4.46 -19.03
C CYS A 26 -2.02 -4.04 -17.62
N PRO A 27 -3.32 -3.73 -17.38
CA PRO A 27 -3.79 -3.19 -16.11
C PRO A 27 -3.58 -4.17 -14.95
N GLY A 28 -3.73 -5.48 -15.20
CA GLY A 28 -3.50 -6.52 -14.21
C GLY A 28 -2.05 -6.58 -13.72
N SER A 29 -1.09 -6.54 -14.65
CA SER A 29 0.35 -6.55 -14.32
C SER A 29 0.74 -5.30 -13.53
N TYR A 30 0.20 -4.14 -13.92
CA TYR A 30 0.41 -2.89 -13.19
C TYR A 30 -0.14 -2.94 -11.76
N LEU A 31 -1.39 -3.39 -11.57
CA LEU A 31 -1.98 -3.53 -10.23
C LEU A 31 -1.21 -4.55 -9.37
N LEU A 32 -0.75 -5.65 -9.96
CA LEU A 32 0.05 -6.65 -9.28
C LEU A 32 1.41 -6.07 -8.86
N GLY A 33 2.04 -5.27 -9.72
CA GLY A 33 3.24 -4.51 -9.38
C GLY A 33 3.02 -3.59 -8.18
N ALA A 34 1.89 -2.87 -8.16
CA ALA A 34 1.52 -1.93 -7.09
C ALA A 34 1.25 -2.58 -5.72
N THR A 35 1.14 -3.92 -5.66
CA THR A 35 1.00 -4.65 -4.39
C THR A 35 2.22 -5.52 -4.08
N THR A 36 3.07 -5.83 -5.05
CA THR A 36 4.16 -6.80 -4.86
C THR A 36 5.19 -6.43 -3.78
N PRO A 37 5.48 -5.16 -3.45
CA PRO A 37 6.32 -4.87 -2.28
C PRO A 37 5.81 -5.51 -0.97
N ASP A 38 4.49 -5.68 -0.83
CA ASP A 38 3.84 -6.33 0.30
C ASP A 38 3.83 -7.87 0.25
N ILE A 39 4.42 -8.48 -0.79
CA ILE A 39 4.54 -9.94 -0.93
C ILE A 39 5.24 -10.61 0.26
N ARG A 40 5.97 -9.82 1.05
CA ARG A 40 6.53 -10.19 2.34
C ARG A 40 5.52 -10.76 3.33
N LEU A 41 4.23 -10.46 3.21
CA LEU A 41 3.18 -11.12 4.00
C LEU A 41 3.13 -12.64 3.74
N LEU A 42 3.48 -13.07 2.54
CA LEU A 42 3.56 -14.47 2.14
C LEU A 42 4.98 -15.04 2.32
N THR A 43 6.02 -14.28 1.95
CA THR A 43 7.41 -14.77 1.95
C THR A 43 8.12 -14.61 3.29
N ARG A 44 7.57 -13.81 4.21
CA ARG A 44 8.18 -13.42 5.50
C ARG A 44 9.54 -12.72 5.37
N GLN A 45 9.83 -12.15 4.20
CA GLN A 45 11.03 -11.34 3.97
C GLN A 45 11.04 -10.09 4.84
N ASP A 46 12.23 -9.57 5.09
CA ASP A 46 12.39 -8.27 5.72
C ASP A 46 11.78 -7.17 4.83
N ARG A 47 11.37 -6.07 5.44
CA ARG A 47 10.68 -5.01 4.69
C ARG A 47 11.64 -4.27 3.75
N PHE A 48 12.90 -4.13 4.17
CA PHE A 48 13.92 -3.41 3.42
C PHE A 48 14.16 -4.08 2.06
N SER A 49 14.17 -5.41 1.99
CA SER A 49 14.38 -6.16 0.76
C SER A 49 13.31 -5.97 -0.32
N THR A 50 12.12 -5.49 0.04
CA THR A 50 11.01 -5.28 -0.92
C THR A 50 10.56 -3.83 -1.02
N HIS A 51 10.92 -2.97 -0.08
CA HIS A 51 10.54 -1.56 -0.11
C HIS A 51 11.72 -0.62 -0.31
N PHE A 52 12.96 -1.14 -0.26
CA PHE A 52 14.19 -0.37 -0.51
C PHE A 52 14.38 0.85 0.40
N PHE A 53 13.72 0.86 1.57
CA PHE A 53 13.88 1.91 2.57
C PHE A 53 13.79 1.40 4.00
N ASP A 54 14.49 2.10 4.89
CA ASP A 54 14.55 1.87 6.32
C ASP A 54 13.61 2.81 7.08
N LEU A 55 12.70 2.25 7.89
CA LEU A 55 11.78 3.02 8.73
C LEU A 55 12.51 3.86 9.80
N GLY A 56 13.67 3.38 10.29
CA GLY A 56 14.53 4.11 11.22
C GLY A 56 15.54 5.04 10.55
N GLY A 57 15.59 5.04 9.21
CA GLY A 57 16.47 5.88 8.41
C GLY A 57 16.01 7.33 8.28
N PRO A 58 16.73 8.16 7.49
CA PRO A 58 16.43 9.58 7.31
C PRO A 58 15.05 9.82 6.65
N ASP A 59 14.63 11.09 6.63
CA ASP A 59 13.34 11.54 6.08
C ASP A 59 13.14 11.17 4.62
N HIS A 60 14.07 11.52 3.74
CA HIS A 60 14.00 11.14 2.34
C HIS A 60 14.90 9.93 2.05
N GLN A 61 14.35 8.92 1.37
CA GLN A 61 15.07 7.76 0.87
C GLN A 61 14.58 7.46 -0.54
N ASP A 62 15.47 7.55 -1.53
CA ASP A 62 15.16 7.28 -2.94
C ASP A 62 14.94 5.78 -3.19
N SER A 63 13.79 5.30 -2.74
CA SER A 63 13.38 3.88 -2.80
C SER A 63 13.25 3.42 -4.24
N VAL A 64 12.79 4.32 -5.13
CA VAL A 64 12.66 4.05 -6.57
C VAL A 64 14.03 3.92 -7.21
N GLY A 65 14.94 4.86 -6.96
CA GLY A 65 16.32 4.78 -7.45
C GLY A 65 17.05 3.53 -6.95
N ALA A 66 16.89 3.19 -5.66
CA ALA A 66 17.46 1.97 -5.08
C ALA A 66 16.90 0.69 -5.72
N PHE A 67 15.58 0.61 -5.92
CA PHE A 67 14.92 -0.49 -6.61
C PHE A 67 15.45 -0.67 -8.04
N LEU A 68 15.49 0.41 -8.83
CA LEU A 68 15.97 0.36 -10.22
C LEU A 68 17.46 0.03 -10.31
N ALA A 69 18.28 0.57 -9.41
CA ALA A 69 19.72 0.28 -9.37
C ALA A 69 20.00 -1.17 -8.99
N GLN A 70 19.28 -1.72 -8.00
CA GLN A 70 19.42 -3.11 -7.59
C GLN A 70 18.97 -4.08 -8.69
N HIS A 71 17.97 -3.69 -9.48
CA HIS A 71 17.43 -4.48 -10.58
C HIS A 71 17.68 -3.79 -11.93
N GLY A 72 18.95 -3.53 -12.25
CA GLY A 72 19.39 -2.66 -13.35
C GLY A 72 18.78 -2.89 -14.74
N ARG A 73 18.22 -4.09 -15.03
CA ARG A 73 17.43 -4.31 -16.26
C ARG A 73 16.17 -3.44 -16.35
N PHE A 74 15.64 -2.97 -15.22
CA PHE A 74 14.51 -2.06 -15.16
C PHE A 74 14.88 -0.62 -15.47
N LEU A 75 16.17 -0.27 -15.61
CA LEU A 75 16.55 1.08 -16.01
C LEU A 75 16.17 1.41 -17.47
N ASP A 76 15.95 0.38 -18.30
CA ASP A 76 15.58 0.50 -19.71
C ASP A 76 14.19 -0.12 -19.96
N PRO A 77 13.10 0.63 -19.73
CA PRO A 77 11.73 0.13 -19.91
C PRO A 77 11.39 -0.25 -21.35
N ALA A 78 12.07 0.31 -22.36
CA ALA A 78 11.85 -0.02 -23.77
C ALA A 78 12.34 -1.44 -24.12
N SER A 79 13.33 -1.95 -23.38
CA SER A 79 13.81 -3.33 -23.53
C SER A 79 12.86 -4.38 -22.92
N LEU A 80 11.88 -3.98 -22.12
CA LEU A 80 10.97 -4.86 -21.40
C LEU A 80 9.74 -5.20 -22.24
N ASN A 81 9.16 -6.38 -22.01
CA ASN A 81 7.83 -6.69 -22.52
C ASN A 81 6.74 -5.81 -21.82
N PRO A 82 5.56 -5.63 -22.43
CA PRO A 82 4.52 -4.77 -21.88
C PRO A 82 4.10 -5.11 -20.45
N GLU A 83 3.94 -6.40 -20.13
CA GLU A 83 3.50 -6.87 -18.81
C GLU A 83 4.53 -6.53 -17.73
N THR A 84 5.81 -6.75 -18.01
CA THR A 84 6.92 -6.44 -17.08
C THR A 84 7.07 -4.93 -16.92
N ARG A 85 6.97 -4.16 -18.01
CA ARG A 85 7.02 -2.69 -17.93
C ARG A 85 5.88 -2.14 -17.07
N ALA A 86 4.66 -2.61 -17.28
CA ALA A 86 3.51 -2.26 -16.47
C ALA A 86 3.68 -2.68 -15.00
N PHE A 87 4.17 -3.89 -14.75
CA PHE A 87 4.48 -4.37 -13.40
C PHE A 87 5.49 -3.48 -12.68
N VAL A 88 6.59 -3.09 -13.32
CA VAL A 88 7.61 -2.21 -12.72
C VAL A 88 7.03 -0.82 -12.44
N ALA A 89 6.23 -0.26 -13.35
CA ALA A 89 5.51 0.99 -13.11
C ALA A 89 4.59 0.90 -11.88
N GLY A 90 3.90 -0.24 -11.70
CA GLY A 90 3.10 -0.52 -10.52
C GLY A 90 3.95 -0.50 -9.25
N TYR A 91 5.07 -1.22 -9.27
CA TYR A 91 6.01 -1.30 -8.14
C TYR A 91 6.51 0.10 -7.73
N ILE A 92 6.85 0.94 -8.70
CA ILE A 92 7.26 2.33 -8.48
C ILE A 92 6.15 3.12 -7.79
N SER A 93 4.90 2.99 -8.25
CA SER A 93 3.76 3.70 -7.63
C SER A 93 3.61 3.33 -6.15
N HIS A 94 3.80 2.05 -5.81
CA HIS A 94 3.77 1.59 -4.42
C HIS A 94 4.84 2.26 -3.59
N LEU A 95 6.11 2.19 -4.03
CA LEU A 95 7.25 2.73 -3.29
C LEU A 95 7.06 4.22 -2.99
N VAL A 96 6.59 4.99 -3.98
CA VAL A 96 6.33 6.42 -3.81
C VAL A 96 5.20 6.66 -2.82
N MET A 97 4.08 5.94 -2.93
CA MET A 97 2.95 6.09 -2.00
C MET A 97 3.35 5.77 -0.55
N ASP A 98 4.19 4.74 -0.38
CA ASP A 98 4.72 4.38 0.92
C ASP A 98 5.60 5.50 1.49
N GLU A 99 6.53 6.04 0.69
CA GLU A 99 7.36 7.17 1.11
C GLU A 99 6.52 8.41 1.49
N GLN A 100 5.46 8.69 0.73
CA GLN A 100 4.55 9.79 1.04
C GLN A 100 3.79 9.56 2.36
N TYR A 101 3.39 8.32 2.66
CA TYR A 101 2.73 7.99 3.92
C TYR A 101 3.68 8.11 5.10
N ILE A 102 4.87 7.52 5.02
CA ILE A 102 5.81 7.51 6.15
C ILE A 102 6.26 8.93 6.50
N THR A 103 6.57 9.76 5.51
CA THR A 103 7.06 11.13 5.72
C THR A 103 5.93 12.12 6.00
N GLY A 104 4.85 12.05 5.22
CA GLY A 104 3.75 13.02 5.27
C GLY A 104 2.72 12.74 6.36
N VAL A 105 2.57 11.48 6.78
CA VAL A 105 1.56 11.05 7.75
C VAL A 105 2.20 10.49 9.01
N TYR A 106 2.88 9.34 8.93
CA TYR A 106 3.32 8.61 10.12
C TYR A 106 4.31 9.39 10.97
N ARG A 107 5.41 9.86 10.39
CA ARG A 107 6.44 10.61 11.14
C ARG A 107 5.92 11.93 11.66
N ARG A 108 5.04 12.57 10.89
CA ARG A 108 4.45 13.86 11.25
C ARG A 108 3.46 13.76 12.41
N PHE A 109 2.59 12.75 12.41
CA PHE A 109 1.46 12.70 13.33
C PHE A 109 1.58 11.62 14.41
N PHE A 110 2.33 10.54 14.19
CA PHE A 110 2.33 9.36 15.07
C PHE A 110 3.70 9.02 15.68
N ALA A 111 4.81 9.49 15.11
CA ALA A 111 6.14 9.16 15.65
C ALA A 111 6.42 9.77 17.03
N GLN A 112 5.81 10.91 17.37
CA GLN A 112 5.92 11.53 18.70
C GLN A 112 4.98 10.87 19.72
N HIS A 113 5.10 9.55 19.89
CA HIS A 113 4.14 8.74 20.64
C HIS A 113 3.85 9.20 22.08
N GLU A 114 4.80 9.86 22.75
CA GLU A 114 4.60 10.38 24.11
C GLU A 114 3.48 11.43 24.19
N THR A 115 3.30 12.26 23.15
CA THR A 115 2.22 13.27 23.12
C THR A 115 0.85 12.64 22.85
N LEU A 116 0.82 11.40 22.38
CA LEU A 116 -0.38 10.64 22.06
C LEU A 116 -0.77 9.61 23.14
N GLY A 117 -0.10 9.63 24.29
CA GLY A 117 -0.36 8.67 25.37
C GLY A 117 0.37 7.33 25.21
N GLY A 118 1.47 7.30 24.46
CA GLY A 118 2.40 6.17 24.35
C GLY A 118 2.34 5.42 23.02
N ALA A 119 3.35 4.58 22.79
CA ALA A 119 3.58 3.89 21.51
C ALA A 119 2.41 2.99 21.07
N ILE A 120 1.77 2.29 22.00
CA ILE A 120 0.63 1.41 21.69
C ILE A 120 -0.52 2.23 21.12
N ARG A 121 -0.88 3.34 21.78
CA ARG A 121 -1.99 4.20 21.36
C ARG A 121 -1.69 4.84 20.01
N ALA A 122 -0.50 5.40 19.82
CA ALA A 122 -0.08 5.97 18.54
C ALA A 122 -0.16 4.95 17.38
N ASN A 123 0.28 3.71 17.62
CA ASN A 123 0.19 2.64 16.62
C ASN A 123 -1.25 2.23 16.30
N VAL A 124 -2.14 2.19 17.31
CA VAL A 124 -3.57 1.92 17.08
C VAL A 124 -4.21 3.05 16.29
N MET A 125 -3.92 4.32 16.61
CA MET A 125 -4.43 5.47 15.85
C MET A 125 -3.98 5.41 14.39
N ASP A 126 -2.70 5.11 14.13
CA ASP A 126 -2.20 4.92 12.76
C ASP A 126 -2.90 3.78 12.03
N ARG A 127 -3.23 2.69 12.72
CA ARG A 127 -3.97 1.56 12.11
C ARG A 127 -5.43 1.89 11.86
N LEU A 128 -6.06 2.63 12.76
CA LEU A 128 -7.42 3.15 12.57
C LEU A 128 -7.50 4.03 11.32
N LEU A 129 -6.51 4.93 11.12
CA LEU A 129 -6.43 5.73 9.90
C LEU A 129 -6.33 4.86 8.64
N GLN A 130 -5.46 3.84 8.64
CA GLN A 130 -5.32 2.92 7.51
C GLN A 130 -6.64 2.21 7.19
N PHE A 131 -7.35 1.73 8.21
CA PHE A 131 -8.63 1.06 8.02
C PHE A 131 -9.75 2.00 7.59
N ASP A 132 -9.73 3.25 8.04
CA ASP A 132 -10.69 4.26 7.58
C ASP A 132 -10.45 4.61 6.11
N LEU A 133 -9.19 4.77 5.68
CA LEU A 133 -8.83 4.92 4.27
C LEU A 133 -9.28 3.71 3.45
N GLU A 134 -9.03 2.49 3.91
CA GLU A 134 -9.51 1.28 3.22
C GLU A 134 -11.04 1.27 3.10
N ARG A 135 -11.75 1.57 4.19
CA ARG A 135 -13.21 1.61 4.22
C ARG A 135 -13.78 2.68 3.27
N ALA A 136 -13.17 3.87 3.24
CA ALA A 136 -13.62 5.00 2.45
C ALA A 136 -13.36 4.80 0.95
N TYR A 137 -12.20 4.26 0.57
CA TYR A 137 -11.77 4.18 -0.83
C TYR A 137 -12.00 2.81 -1.48
N SER A 138 -12.04 1.73 -0.70
CA SER A 138 -11.97 0.37 -1.25
C SER A 138 -13.28 -0.40 -1.21
N ASN A 139 -14.33 0.09 -0.52
CA ASN A 139 -15.59 -0.65 -0.36
C ASN A 139 -16.58 -0.53 -1.54
N ASP A 140 -16.32 0.32 -2.53
CA ASP A 140 -17.21 0.48 -3.69
C ASP A 140 -17.29 -0.84 -4.51
N PRO A 141 -18.49 -1.46 -4.65
CA PRO A 141 -18.61 -2.76 -5.31
C PRO A 141 -18.23 -2.77 -6.80
N VAL A 142 -18.46 -1.67 -7.51
CA VAL A 142 -18.14 -1.56 -8.94
C VAL A 142 -16.64 -1.52 -9.12
N LEU A 143 -15.97 -0.63 -8.39
CA LEU A 143 -14.52 -0.50 -8.37
C LEU A 143 -13.83 -1.82 -8.00
N LYS A 144 -14.36 -2.52 -6.98
CA LYS A 144 -13.87 -3.86 -6.62
C LYS A 144 -13.96 -4.85 -7.76
N GLY A 145 -15.12 -4.89 -8.43
CA GLY A 145 -15.35 -5.78 -9.56
C GLY A 145 -14.35 -5.52 -10.69
N GLU A 146 -14.08 -4.24 -10.99
CA GLU A 146 -13.12 -3.85 -12.00
C GLU A 146 -11.67 -4.22 -11.63
N ILE A 147 -11.24 -3.96 -10.39
CA ILE A 147 -9.90 -4.33 -9.91
C ILE A 147 -9.73 -5.86 -9.93
N CYS A 148 -10.72 -6.61 -9.43
CA CYS A 148 -10.69 -8.07 -9.46
C CYS A 148 -10.65 -8.62 -10.89
N SER A 149 -11.39 -8.00 -11.81
CA SER A 149 -11.38 -8.36 -13.23
C SER A 149 -9.99 -8.13 -13.85
N ALA A 150 -9.36 -6.98 -13.58
CA ALA A 150 -8.00 -6.71 -14.04
C ALA A 150 -6.98 -7.70 -13.45
N LEU A 151 -7.10 -8.04 -12.16
CA LEU A 151 -6.25 -9.02 -11.49
C LEU A 151 -6.47 -10.47 -11.93
N ALA A 152 -7.50 -10.77 -12.74
CA ALA A 152 -7.69 -12.07 -13.38
C ALA A 152 -6.67 -12.34 -14.52
N CYS A 153 -5.69 -11.45 -14.70
CA CYS A 153 -4.55 -11.62 -15.61
C CYS A 153 -3.67 -12.84 -15.28
N THR A 154 -2.82 -13.22 -16.23
CA THR A 154 -1.74 -14.21 -16.02
C THR A 154 -0.46 -13.53 -15.53
N VAL A 155 0.32 -14.24 -14.73
CA VAL A 155 1.66 -13.80 -14.28
C VAL A 155 2.79 -14.31 -15.17
N GLU A 156 2.51 -15.22 -16.10
CA GLU A 156 3.54 -15.96 -16.88
C GLU A 156 4.49 -15.06 -17.67
N ASN A 157 3.99 -13.94 -18.19
CA ASN A 157 4.79 -12.99 -18.97
C ASN A 157 5.47 -11.90 -18.13
N ILE A 158 5.26 -11.89 -16.81
CA ILE A 158 5.90 -10.94 -15.91
C ILE A 158 7.26 -11.53 -15.51
N ASP A 159 8.31 -11.05 -16.17
CA ASP A 159 9.67 -11.33 -15.72
C ASP A 159 10.00 -10.35 -14.60
N ALA A 160 9.79 -10.75 -13.34
CA ALA A 160 10.16 -9.95 -12.17
C ALA A 160 11.63 -10.13 -11.76
N GLY A 161 12.26 -11.26 -12.06
CA GLY A 161 13.70 -11.50 -11.82
C GLY A 161 14.15 -11.54 -10.34
N PHE A 162 13.28 -11.19 -9.39
CA PHE A 162 13.51 -11.28 -7.93
C PHE A 162 12.34 -11.91 -7.16
N VAL A 163 11.24 -12.24 -7.86
CA VAL A 163 10.12 -13.01 -7.34
C VAL A 163 9.91 -14.21 -8.26
N GLU A 164 9.90 -15.40 -7.68
CA GLU A 164 9.60 -16.64 -8.42
C GLU A 164 8.16 -16.62 -8.96
N PRO A 165 7.91 -17.10 -10.20
CA PRO A 165 6.58 -17.09 -10.81
C PRO A 165 5.47 -17.71 -9.94
N ASP A 166 5.75 -18.86 -9.31
CA ASP A 166 4.80 -19.52 -8.40
C ASP A 166 4.49 -18.69 -7.14
N THR A 167 5.43 -17.86 -6.71
CA THR A 167 5.22 -16.95 -5.58
C THR A 167 4.41 -15.75 -6.00
N LEU A 168 4.65 -15.22 -7.20
CA LEU A 168 3.88 -14.13 -7.76
C LEU A 168 2.42 -14.54 -8.05
N GLU A 169 2.19 -15.76 -8.51
CA GLU A 169 0.83 -16.28 -8.72
C GLU A 169 0.07 -16.43 -7.40
N ARG A 170 0.71 -16.98 -6.37
CA ARG A 170 0.11 -17.04 -5.02
C ARG A 170 -0.20 -15.64 -4.48
N TRP A 171 0.67 -14.67 -4.75
CA TRP A 171 0.44 -13.28 -4.37
C TRP A 171 -0.74 -12.65 -5.12
N ARG A 172 -0.87 -12.91 -6.43
CA ARG A 172 -2.02 -12.47 -7.24
C ARG A 172 -3.34 -12.99 -6.67
N LEU A 173 -3.40 -14.28 -6.37
CA LEU A 173 -4.59 -14.91 -5.76
C LEU A 173 -4.94 -14.28 -4.40
N LEU A 174 -3.95 -14.11 -3.52
CA LEU A 174 -4.14 -13.45 -2.22
C LEU A 174 -4.62 -12.01 -2.37
N THR A 175 -4.07 -11.26 -3.34
CA THR A 175 -4.45 -9.87 -3.62
C THR A 175 -5.92 -9.77 -4.03
N VAL A 176 -6.41 -10.70 -4.87
CA VAL A 176 -7.83 -10.81 -5.24
C VAL A 176 -8.69 -11.07 -4.01
N GLU A 177 -8.32 -12.04 -3.16
CA GLU A 177 -9.07 -12.34 -1.93
C GLU A 177 -9.13 -11.13 -0.99
N VAL A 178 -8.03 -10.38 -0.86
CA VAL A 178 -7.96 -9.18 -0.03
C VAL A 178 -8.90 -8.10 -0.57
N MET A 179 -8.89 -7.84 -1.89
CA MET A 179 -9.76 -6.84 -2.53
C MET A 179 -11.25 -7.19 -2.40
N GLN A 180 -11.61 -8.46 -2.49
CA GLN A 180 -13.01 -8.90 -2.41
C GLN A 180 -13.65 -8.61 -1.04
N ARG A 181 -12.88 -8.63 0.04
CA ARG A 181 -13.41 -8.45 1.40
C ARG A 181 -13.68 -6.98 1.71
N ASN A 182 -14.82 -6.68 2.32
CA ASN A 182 -15.11 -5.33 2.81
C ASN A 182 -14.31 -5.02 4.08
N MET A 183 -14.03 -3.73 4.30
CA MET A 183 -13.58 -3.23 5.59
C MET A 183 -14.78 -2.65 6.34
N ASP A 184 -15.10 -3.27 7.47
CA ASP A 184 -16.14 -2.87 8.40
C ASP A 184 -15.60 -2.87 9.84
N TRP A 185 -16.43 -2.45 10.78
CA TRP A 185 -16.04 -2.37 12.19
C TRP A 185 -15.70 -3.73 12.80
N ASP A 186 -16.37 -4.81 12.40
CA ASP A 186 -16.12 -6.13 12.96
C ASP A 186 -14.75 -6.65 12.52
N ARG A 187 -14.42 -6.48 11.24
CA ARG A 187 -13.11 -6.79 10.69
C ARG A 187 -12.02 -5.92 11.33
N MET A 188 -12.26 -4.63 11.47
CA MET A 188 -11.34 -3.68 12.10
C MET A 188 -11.03 -4.10 13.55
N ARG A 189 -12.05 -4.41 14.36
CA ARG A 189 -11.89 -4.93 15.73
C ARG A 189 -11.04 -6.19 15.76
N GLY A 190 -11.32 -7.14 14.87
CA GLY A 190 -10.56 -8.38 14.77
C GLY A 190 -9.07 -8.14 14.44
N MET A 191 -8.78 -7.23 13.51
CA MET A 191 -7.41 -6.90 13.10
C MET A 191 -6.64 -6.17 14.21
N ILE A 192 -7.27 -5.22 14.90
CA ILE A 192 -6.66 -4.50 16.03
C ILE A 192 -6.43 -5.45 17.20
N SER A 193 -7.42 -6.29 17.53
CA SER A 193 -7.25 -7.33 18.56
C SER A 193 -6.05 -8.22 18.28
N ASN A 194 -5.93 -8.73 17.04
CA ASN A 194 -4.76 -9.51 16.63
C ASN A 194 -3.44 -8.73 16.80
N HIS A 195 -3.40 -7.47 16.37
CA HIS A 195 -2.22 -6.61 16.49
C HIS A 195 -1.79 -6.39 17.94
N LEU A 196 -2.74 -6.16 18.84
CA LEU A 196 -2.48 -5.96 20.27
C LEU A 196 -1.99 -7.25 20.95
N ARG A 197 -2.55 -8.42 20.59
CA ARG A 197 -2.05 -9.71 21.08
C ARG A 197 -0.60 -9.96 20.69
N PHE A 198 -0.22 -9.65 19.44
CA PHE A 198 1.19 -9.73 19.00
C PHE A 198 2.11 -8.77 19.74
N SER A 199 1.55 -7.70 20.33
CA SER A 199 2.29 -6.73 21.16
C SER A 199 2.34 -7.14 22.64
N GLY A 200 1.81 -8.32 23.00
CA GLY A 200 1.87 -8.89 24.36
C GLY A 200 0.72 -8.48 25.29
N LEU A 201 -0.36 -7.87 24.78
CA LEU A 201 -1.56 -7.59 25.57
C LEU A 201 -2.47 -8.82 25.65
N GLU A 202 -2.79 -9.25 26.87
CA GLU A 202 -3.68 -10.39 27.14
C GLU A 202 -5.17 -10.02 27.05
N GLU A 203 -6.03 -11.00 26.76
CA GLU A 203 -7.48 -10.81 26.66
C GLU A 203 -8.13 -10.63 28.05
N GLY A 204 -9.07 -9.70 28.15
CA GLY A 204 -9.85 -9.42 29.35
C GLY A 204 -10.92 -8.36 29.10
N GLU A 205 -11.74 -8.06 30.11
CA GLU A 205 -12.82 -7.04 30.01
C GLU A 205 -12.28 -5.67 29.55
N THR A 206 -11.03 -5.35 29.90
CA THR A 206 -10.34 -4.11 29.52
C THR A 206 -10.03 -4.02 28.02
N LEU A 207 -9.71 -5.14 27.36
CA LEU A 207 -9.49 -5.19 25.92
C LEU A 207 -10.83 -5.06 25.17
N GLY A 208 -11.88 -5.73 25.65
CA GLY A 208 -13.22 -5.60 25.09
C GLY A 208 -13.71 -4.15 25.12
N SER A 209 -13.68 -3.51 26.28
CA SER A 209 -14.07 -2.11 26.42
C SER A 209 -13.23 -1.16 25.58
N PHE A 210 -11.93 -1.45 25.40
CA PHE A 210 -11.07 -0.67 24.53
C PHE A 210 -11.47 -0.83 23.05
N LEU A 211 -11.73 -2.05 22.60
CA LEU A 211 -12.20 -2.33 21.24
C LEU A 211 -13.56 -1.69 20.95
N ASP A 212 -14.39 -1.49 21.97
CA ASP A 212 -15.66 -0.77 21.84
C ASP A 212 -15.47 0.75 21.68
N SER A 213 -14.36 1.31 22.18
CA SER A 213 -14.00 2.73 22.04
C SER A 213 -13.29 3.10 20.73
N LEU A 214 -13.13 2.15 19.80
CA LEU A 214 -12.42 2.39 18.54
C LEU A 214 -13.07 3.47 17.64
N PRO A 215 -14.42 3.57 17.56
CA PRO A 215 -15.05 4.67 16.84
C PRO A 215 -14.65 6.04 17.37
N GLU A 216 -14.68 6.24 18.68
CA GLU A 216 -14.28 7.50 19.32
C GLU A 216 -12.78 7.77 19.11
N LEU A 217 -11.93 6.74 19.21
CA LEU A 217 -10.50 6.89 18.93
C LEU A 217 -10.22 7.22 17.46
N LEU A 218 -11.04 6.72 16.53
CA LEU A 218 -10.95 7.11 15.12
C LEU A 218 -11.34 8.59 14.94
N ASP A 219 -12.41 9.06 15.59
CA ASP A 219 -12.79 10.48 15.54
C ASP A 219 -11.68 11.38 16.09
N GLU A 220 -11.05 10.98 17.21
CA GLU A 220 -9.89 11.66 17.77
C GLU A 220 -8.68 11.63 16.81
N THR A 221 -8.46 10.52 16.13
CA THR A 221 -7.39 10.38 15.13
C THR A 221 -7.61 11.31 13.94
N VAL A 222 -8.84 11.36 13.42
CA VAL A 222 -9.20 12.25 12.31
C VAL A 222 -9.15 13.71 12.76
N ALA A 223 -9.52 14.04 13.99
CA ALA A 223 -9.39 15.40 14.52
C ALA A 223 -7.92 15.83 14.67
N HIS A 224 -7.03 14.92 15.06
CA HIS A 224 -5.59 15.16 15.20
C HIS A 224 -4.89 15.43 13.86
N ILE A 225 -5.26 14.67 12.82
CA ILE A 225 -4.67 14.82 11.47
C ILE A 225 -5.40 15.88 10.65
N THR A 226 -6.71 16.00 10.87
CA THR A 226 -7.72 16.71 10.07
C THR A 226 -8.10 16.02 8.75
N SER A 227 -9.38 16.02 8.40
CA SER A 227 -9.89 15.48 7.12
C SER A 227 -9.22 16.13 5.91
N ALA A 228 -8.96 17.44 5.98
CA ALA A 228 -8.29 18.18 4.91
C ALA A 228 -6.87 17.67 4.64
N GLU A 229 -6.11 17.31 5.69
CA GLU A 229 -4.77 16.74 5.51
C GLU A 229 -4.84 15.29 5.00
N ILE A 230 -5.85 14.51 5.40
CA ILE A 230 -6.06 13.14 4.86
C ILE A 230 -6.32 13.20 3.35
N GLU A 231 -7.23 14.08 2.91
CA GLU A 231 -7.52 14.30 1.50
C GLU A 231 -6.28 14.80 0.74
N ALA A 232 -5.55 15.76 1.33
CA ALA A 232 -4.34 16.28 0.73
C ALA A 232 -3.23 15.22 0.63
N PHE A 233 -3.11 14.31 1.60
CA PHE A 233 -2.21 13.16 1.52
C PHE A 233 -2.57 12.27 0.34
N VAL A 234 -3.84 11.90 0.17
CA VAL A 234 -4.27 11.04 -0.95
C VAL A 234 -3.97 11.72 -2.28
N GLN A 235 -4.28 13.01 -2.41
CA GLN A 235 -4.03 13.76 -3.63
C GLN A 235 -2.53 13.86 -3.95
N ARG A 236 -1.71 14.32 -3.00
CA ARG A 236 -0.25 14.44 -3.20
C ARG A 236 0.41 13.09 -3.48
N SER A 237 -0.04 12.02 -2.84
CA SER A 237 0.50 10.68 -3.07
C SER A 237 0.17 10.16 -4.47
N THR A 238 -1.06 10.41 -4.93
CA THR A 238 -1.50 10.05 -6.28
C THR A 238 -0.69 10.82 -7.32
N GLU A 239 -0.55 12.13 -7.17
CA GLU A 239 0.23 12.99 -8.08
C GLU A 239 1.71 12.60 -8.12
N ALA A 240 2.34 12.41 -6.95
CA ALA A 240 3.75 12.04 -6.86
C ALA A 240 4.03 10.68 -7.51
N ALA A 241 3.18 9.69 -7.26
CA ALA A 241 3.30 8.37 -7.85
C ALA A 241 3.03 8.42 -9.37
N GLY A 242 2.04 9.18 -9.82
CA GLY A 242 1.77 9.41 -11.25
C GLY A 242 2.96 10.01 -11.99
N MET A 243 3.54 11.09 -11.46
CA MET A 243 4.76 11.69 -12.04
C MET A 243 5.94 10.71 -12.07
N ALA A 244 6.09 9.85 -11.05
CA ALA A 244 7.15 8.85 -11.03
C ALA A 244 6.94 7.77 -12.11
N VAL A 245 5.70 7.32 -12.28
CA VAL A 245 5.31 6.37 -13.32
C VAL A 245 5.50 6.97 -14.71
N GLU A 246 5.07 8.20 -14.95
CA GLU A 246 5.27 8.90 -16.22
C GLU A 246 6.74 9.03 -16.57
N ARG A 247 7.57 9.47 -15.62
CA ARG A 247 9.02 9.58 -15.82
C ARG A 247 9.62 8.22 -16.17
N TYR A 248 9.22 7.16 -15.46
CA TYR A 248 9.69 5.81 -15.75
C TYR A 248 9.33 5.39 -17.17
N LEU A 249 8.06 5.52 -17.56
CA LEU A 249 7.60 5.10 -18.89
C LEU A 249 8.18 5.95 -20.03
N ALA A 250 8.57 7.21 -19.77
CA ALA A 250 9.18 8.10 -20.74
C ALA A 250 10.70 7.87 -20.95
N CYS A 251 11.36 7.04 -20.13
CA CYS A 251 12.77 6.70 -20.29
C CYS A 251 13.05 5.67 -21.40
N GLY A 252 12.02 5.21 -22.11
CA GLY A 252 12.10 4.25 -23.23
C GLY A 252 11.92 4.88 -24.60
#